data_AF-A0A3D0ZLH4-F1
#
_entry.id   AF-A0A3D0ZLH4-F1
#
_cell.length_a   1.000
_cell.length_b   1.000
_cell.length_c   1.000
_cell.angle_alpha   90.00
_cell.angle_beta   90.00
_cell.angle_gamma   90.00
#
_symmetry.space_group_name_H-M   'P 1'
#
loop_
_entity.id
_entity.type
_entity.pdbx_description
1 polymer ?
#
loop_
_entity_poly.entity_id
_entity_poly.type
_entity_poly.pdbx_seq_one_letter_code
_entity_poly.pdbx_strand_id
1 'polypeptide(L)'
;HKARTWRERHHPVSIEKRHARSAAERRVEYVPDRDGMAWLSAYLPADQAAGIWARTTAAARALQGPDEPRTLTQLRADIAATWLLGATADGSDAGGGSSGGVPSPRAQVLVTVPVMGLLGVTDEPAMLDGYGPIPPSIARQLIANGAESFHRVLTDPRDGAPLEIGRTSYRVTKAQRQWLRLR
;
A
#
# COMPACT_ATOMS: atom_id res chain seq x y z
N HIS A 1 -21.96 -9.69 -21.72
CA HIS A 1 -23.29 -9.44 -21.09
C HIS A 1 -24.26 -10.60 -21.31
N LYS A 2 -24.62 -10.95 -22.56
CA LYS A 2 -25.59 -12.01 -22.92
C LYS A 2 -25.34 -13.38 -22.24
N ALA A 3 -24.09 -13.84 -22.17
CA ALA A 3 -23.75 -15.13 -21.54
C ALA A 3 -24.05 -15.18 -20.02
N ARG A 4 -23.81 -14.08 -19.28
CA ARG A 4 -24.12 -14.02 -17.84
C ARG A 4 -25.63 -14.06 -17.62
N THR A 5 -26.38 -13.26 -18.40
CA THR A 5 -27.85 -13.26 -18.33
C THR A 5 -28.45 -14.63 -18.68
N TRP A 6 -27.91 -15.31 -19.70
CA TRP A 6 -28.35 -16.65 -20.06
C TRP A 6 -28.12 -17.65 -18.93
N ARG A 7 -26.93 -17.64 -18.31
CA ARG A 7 -26.64 -18.45 -17.11
C ARG A 7 -27.67 -18.20 -16.02
N GLU A 8 -27.91 -16.93 -15.65
CA GLU A 8 -28.82 -16.63 -14.52
C GLU A 8 -30.25 -17.14 -14.74
N ARG A 9 -30.72 -17.17 -15.99
CA ARG A 9 -32.05 -17.73 -16.31
C ARG A 9 -32.13 -19.25 -16.22
N HIS A 10 -31.01 -19.96 -16.40
CA HIS A 10 -30.97 -21.43 -16.50
C HIS A 10 -30.18 -22.08 -15.36
N HIS A 11 -29.64 -21.30 -14.42
CA HIS A 11 -28.84 -21.83 -13.33
C HIS A 11 -29.75 -22.51 -12.30
N PRO A 12 -29.47 -23.76 -11.88
CA PRO A 12 -30.35 -24.53 -10.98
C PRO A 12 -30.45 -23.93 -9.56
N VAL A 13 -29.47 -23.12 -9.17
CA VAL A 13 -29.44 -22.39 -7.89
C VAL A 13 -29.57 -20.89 -8.12
N SER A 14 -30.47 -20.22 -7.39
CA SER A 14 -30.69 -18.78 -7.51
C SER A 14 -29.42 -17.96 -7.28
N ILE A 15 -29.36 -16.79 -7.92
CA ILE A 15 -28.24 -15.85 -7.76
C ILE A 15 -28.06 -15.42 -6.31
N GLU A 16 -29.16 -15.25 -5.56
CA GLU A 16 -29.14 -14.84 -4.15
C GLU A 16 -28.44 -15.87 -3.27
N LYS A 17 -28.80 -17.16 -3.39
CA LYS A 17 -28.18 -18.23 -2.59
C LYS A 17 -26.68 -18.36 -2.89
N ARG A 18 -26.30 -18.24 -4.16
CA ARG A 18 -24.89 -18.28 -4.56
C ARG A 18 -24.15 -17.03 -4.09
N HIS A 19 -24.77 -15.87 -4.20
CA HIS A 19 -24.21 -14.62 -3.71
C HIS A 19 -23.96 -14.67 -2.20
N ALA A 20 -24.93 -15.12 -1.41
CA ALA A 20 -24.78 -15.26 0.03
C ALA A 20 -23.58 -16.17 0.39
N ARG A 21 -23.42 -17.29 -0.31
CA ARG A 21 -22.26 -18.19 -0.13
C ARG A 21 -20.95 -17.50 -0.49
N SER A 22 -20.84 -16.90 -1.68
CA SER A 22 -19.62 -16.21 -2.10
C SER A 22 -19.31 -14.97 -1.25
N ALA A 23 -20.34 -14.28 -0.74
CA ALA A 23 -20.18 -13.16 0.17
C ALA A 23 -19.61 -13.60 1.53
N ALA A 24 -19.81 -14.86 1.95
CA ALA A 24 -19.15 -15.39 3.13
C ALA A 24 -17.62 -15.58 2.93
N GLU A 25 -17.16 -15.68 1.68
CA GLU A 25 -15.74 -15.88 1.32
C GLU A 25 -14.98 -14.57 1.03
N ARG A 26 -15.61 -13.41 1.31
CA ARG A 26 -14.99 -12.09 1.13
C ARG A 26 -13.69 -12.00 1.93
N ARG A 27 -12.64 -11.51 1.29
CA ARG A 27 -11.30 -11.42 1.88
C ARG A 27 -10.43 -10.41 1.16
N VAL A 28 -9.34 -10.05 1.81
CA VAL A 28 -8.23 -9.31 1.22
C VAL A 28 -7.03 -10.24 1.14
N GLU A 29 -6.37 -10.26 0.00
CA GLU A 29 -5.19 -11.08 -0.27
C GLU A 29 -3.99 -10.16 -0.56
N TYR A 30 -2.84 -10.50 0.03
CA TYR A 30 -1.56 -9.87 -0.23
C TYR A 30 -0.62 -10.89 -0.87
N VAL A 31 -0.09 -10.58 -2.05
CA VAL A 31 0.80 -11.46 -2.80
C VAL A 31 2.05 -10.67 -3.22
N PRO A 32 3.22 -10.95 -2.62
CA PRO A 32 4.49 -10.38 -3.07
C PRO A 32 4.76 -10.68 -4.55
N ASP A 33 5.33 -9.72 -5.26
CA ASP A 33 5.76 -9.85 -6.66
C ASP A 33 7.22 -9.36 -6.80
N ARG A 34 7.78 -9.42 -8.01
CA ARG A 34 9.15 -8.98 -8.30
C ARG A 34 9.31 -7.46 -8.16
N ASP A 35 10.56 -7.03 -8.06
CA ASP A 35 10.98 -5.63 -8.18
C ASP A 35 10.41 -4.66 -7.13
N GLY A 36 10.17 -5.13 -5.90
CA GLY A 36 9.63 -4.28 -4.83
C GLY A 36 8.12 -4.07 -4.92
N MET A 37 7.43 -4.81 -5.80
CA MET A 37 5.99 -4.72 -6.02
C MET A 37 5.22 -5.85 -5.31
N ALA A 38 3.94 -5.61 -5.03
CA ALA A 38 3.03 -6.61 -4.50
C ALA A 38 1.60 -6.35 -4.96
N TRP A 39 0.81 -7.41 -5.07
CA TRP A 39 -0.62 -7.33 -5.32
C TRP A 39 -1.39 -7.26 -4.01
N LEU A 40 -2.30 -6.30 -3.92
CA LEU A 40 -3.33 -6.23 -2.89
C LEU A 40 -4.69 -6.38 -3.57
N SER A 41 -5.37 -7.49 -3.34
CA SER A 41 -6.64 -7.83 -4.00
C SER A 41 -7.76 -7.97 -2.98
N ALA A 42 -8.95 -7.45 -3.29
CA ALA A 42 -10.14 -7.60 -2.45
C ALA A 42 -11.24 -8.37 -3.19
N TYR A 43 -11.68 -9.48 -2.62
CA TYR A 43 -12.84 -10.24 -3.09
C TYR A 43 -14.10 -9.74 -2.38
N LEU A 44 -14.97 -9.06 -3.12
CA LEU A 44 -16.10 -8.29 -2.58
C LEU A 44 -17.41 -8.56 -3.34
N PRO A 45 -18.57 -8.18 -2.77
CA PRO A 45 -19.83 -8.07 -3.50
C PRO A 45 -19.64 -7.19 -4.74
N ALA A 46 -20.30 -7.57 -5.84
CA ALA A 46 -20.06 -6.94 -7.14
C ALA A 46 -20.41 -5.44 -7.15
N ASP A 47 -21.44 -5.04 -6.39
CA ASP A 47 -21.85 -3.66 -6.18
C ASP A 47 -20.76 -2.83 -5.47
N GLN A 48 -20.17 -3.37 -4.40
CA GLN A 48 -19.08 -2.72 -3.67
C GLN A 48 -17.82 -2.59 -4.53
N ALA A 49 -17.42 -3.69 -5.20
CA ALA A 49 -16.26 -3.69 -6.10
C ALA A 49 -16.45 -2.70 -7.27
N ALA A 50 -17.64 -2.67 -7.87
CA ALA A 50 -17.97 -1.72 -8.93
C ALA A 50 -17.97 -0.26 -8.44
N GLY A 51 -18.49 -0.01 -7.23
CA GLY A 51 -18.47 1.30 -6.59
C GLY A 51 -17.04 1.80 -6.34
N ILE A 52 -16.18 0.96 -5.76
CA ILE A 52 -14.75 1.29 -5.54
C ILE A 52 -14.07 1.59 -6.88
N TRP A 53 -14.26 0.73 -7.87
CA TRP A 53 -13.67 0.92 -9.21
C TRP A 53 -14.14 2.21 -9.88
N ALA A 54 -15.43 2.52 -9.81
CA ALA A 54 -16.00 3.75 -10.36
C ALA A 54 -15.42 4.98 -9.64
N ARG A 55 -15.34 4.94 -8.31
CA ARG A 55 -14.83 6.04 -7.48
C ARG A 55 -13.35 6.32 -7.76
N THR A 56 -12.50 5.30 -7.80
CA THR A 56 -11.08 5.48 -8.13
C THR A 56 -10.89 5.93 -9.57
N THR A 57 -11.69 5.43 -10.51
CA THR A 57 -11.65 5.86 -11.92
C THR A 57 -12.06 7.33 -12.07
N ALA A 58 -13.10 7.78 -11.36
CA ALA A 58 -13.54 9.17 -11.38
C ALA A 58 -12.46 10.11 -10.83
N ALA A 59 -11.88 9.77 -9.67
CA ALA A 59 -10.79 10.54 -9.08
C ALA A 59 -9.54 10.57 -9.99
N ALA A 60 -9.20 9.44 -10.62
CA ALA A 60 -8.07 9.38 -11.55
C ALA A 60 -8.31 10.26 -12.79
N ARG A 61 -9.52 10.26 -13.35
CA ARG A 61 -9.89 11.14 -14.47
C ARG A 61 -9.82 12.62 -14.10
N ALA A 62 -10.19 12.98 -12.86
CA ALA A 62 -10.11 14.36 -12.39
C ALA A 62 -8.67 14.89 -12.31
N LEU A 63 -7.68 14.00 -12.18
CA LEU A 63 -6.25 14.36 -12.21
C LEU A 63 -5.67 14.42 -13.62
N GLN A 64 -6.37 13.90 -14.64
CA GLN A 64 -5.83 13.92 -16.01
C GLN A 64 -5.79 15.35 -16.57
N GLY A 65 -4.69 15.68 -17.22
CA GLY A 65 -4.47 16.97 -17.88
C GLY A 65 -3.20 16.95 -18.73
N PRO A 66 -2.90 18.05 -19.44
CA PRO A 66 -1.70 18.15 -20.30
C PRO A 66 -0.39 17.90 -19.56
N ASP A 67 -0.34 18.24 -18.27
CA ASP A 67 0.85 18.11 -17.41
C ASP A 67 0.85 16.85 -16.54
N GLU A 68 -0.08 15.91 -16.76
CA GLU A 68 -0.14 14.65 -16.01
C GLU A 68 0.38 13.49 -16.88
N PRO A 69 1.66 13.08 -16.71
CA PRO A 69 2.27 12.06 -17.55
C PRO A 69 1.83 10.62 -17.20
N ARG A 70 1.21 10.41 -16.03
CA ARG A 70 0.82 9.06 -15.58
C ARG A 70 -0.41 8.55 -16.32
N THR A 71 -0.43 7.24 -16.56
CA THR A 71 -1.59 6.57 -17.16
C THR A 71 -2.76 6.50 -16.18
N LEU A 72 -3.98 6.38 -16.71
CA LEU A 72 -5.18 6.20 -15.88
C LEU A 72 -5.08 4.98 -14.94
N THR A 73 -4.36 3.93 -15.33
CA THR A 73 -4.13 2.75 -14.48
C THR A 73 -3.21 3.05 -13.31
N GLN A 74 -2.10 3.77 -13.56
CA GLN A 74 -1.19 4.23 -12.50
C GLN A 74 -1.91 5.16 -11.52
N LEU A 75 -2.65 6.16 -12.01
CA LEU A 75 -3.40 7.08 -11.16
C LEU A 75 -4.43 6.36 -10.27
N ARG A 76 -5.14 5.36 -10.81
CA ARG A 76 -6.08 4.55 -10.01
C ARG A 76 -5.37 3.77 -8.91
N ALA A 77 -4.20 3.20 -9.20
CA ALA A 77 -3.40 2.51 -8.20
C ALA A 77 -2.94 3.46 -7.09
N ASP A 78 -2.41 4.64 -7.47
CA ASP A 78 -1.96 5.67 -6.53
C ASP A 78 -3.10 6.17 -5.62
N ILE A 79 -4.27 6.43 -6.19
CA ILE A 79 -5.47 6.87 -5.45
C ILE A 79 -5.94 5.76 -4.49
N ALA A 80 -5.99 4.52 -4.96
CA ALA A 80 -6.39 3.39 -4.12
C ALA A 80 -5.44 3.22 -2.93
N ALA A 81 -4.12 3.25 -3.17
CA ALA A 81 -3.12 3.20 -2.11
C ALA A 81 -3.26 4.37 -1.13
N THR A 82 -3.46 5.59 -1.64
CA THR A 82 -3.66 6.79 -0.82
C THR A 82 -4.87 6.66 0.10
N TRP A 83 -6.01 6.18 -0.39
CA TRP A 83 -7.21 6.02 0.42
C TRP A 83 -7.13 4.85 1.40
N LEU A 84 -6.43 3.78 1.05
CA LEU A 84 -6.27 2.61 1.94
C LEU A 84 -5.22 2.84 3.04
N LEU A 85 -4.18 3.62 2.76
CA LEU A 85 -3.16 4.00 3.75
C LEU A 85 -3.58 5.22 4.58
N GLY A 86 -4.37 6.12 3.98
CA GLY A 86 -4.88 7.33 4.60
C GLY A 86 -6.26 7.11 5.19
N ALA A 87 -6.33 6.58 6.41
CA ALA A 87 -7.54 6.74 7.22
C ALA A 87 -7.64 8.21 7.65
N THR A 88 -8.45 8.98 6.92
CA THR A 88 -9.05 10.27 7.32
C THR A 88 -8.21 11.06 8.33
N ALA A 89 -7.06 11.57 7.91
CA ALA A 89 -6.42 12.70 8.58
C ALA A 89 -7.24 13.94 8.24
N ASP A 90 -8.39 14.07 8.91
CA ASP A 90 -9.05 15.30 9.34
C ASP A 90 -10.54 15.02 9.50
N GLY A 91 -11.02 15.20 10.73
CA GLY A 91 -12.42 15.10 11.09
C GLY A 91 -13.27 16.12 10.33
N SER A 92 -13.81 15.69 9.19
CA SER A 92 -15.01 16.31 8.62
C SER A 92 -16.17 15.35 8.82
N ASP A 93 -16.89 15.60 9.90
CA ASP A 93 -18.30 15.25 10.04
C ASP A 93 -19.06 15.82 8.83
N ALA A 94 -19.30 14.99 7.82
CA ALA A 94 -20.37 15.20 6.84
C ALA A 94 -20.69 13.89 6.10
N GLY A 95 -21.63 13.12 6.65
CA GLY A 95 -22.44 12.21 5.85
C GLY A 95 -22.26 10.71 6.09
N GLY A 96 -22.76 10.22 7.24
CA GLY A 96 -23.58 9.00 7.34
C GLY A 96 -23.04 7.72 6.71
N GLY A 97 -22.18 7.02 7.45
CA GLY A 97 -21.85 5.62 7.18
C GLY A 97 -20.86 5.13 8.21
N SER A 98 -21.36 4.66 9.34
CA SER A 98 -20.54 4.07 10.40
C SER A 98 -19.73 2.89 9.84
N SER A 99 -18.46 3.10 9.51
CA SER A 99 -17.46 2.04 9.63
C SER A 99 -17.36 1.76 11.12
N GLY A 100 -18.29 0.93 11.63
CA GLY A 100 -18.57 0.80 13.06
C GLY A 100 -17.30 0.55 13.86
N GLY A 101 -16.84 1.58 14.58
CA GLY A 101 -15.82 1.50 15.62
C GLY A 101 -14.52 0.78 15.27
N VAL A 102 -14.19 0.52 13.99
CA VAL A 102 -12.96 -0.19 13.64
C VAL A 102 -11.81 0.78 13.90
N PRO A 103 -10.93 0.50 14.88
CA PRO A 103 -9.76 1.35 15.10
C PRO A 103 -8.92 1.29 13.82
N SER A 104 -8.50 2.46 13.33
CA SER A 104 -7.56 2.54 12.23
C SER A 104 -6.15 2.74 12.80
N PRO A 105 -5.39 1.66 13.09
CA PRO A 105 -4.01 1.80 13.51
C PRO A 105 -3.19 2.47 12.41
N ARG A 106 -2.18 3.24 12.80
CA ARG A 106 -1.20 3.73 11.82
C ARG A 106 -0.50 2.53 11.18
N ALA A 107 -0.40 2.52 9.85
CA ALA A 107 0.40 1.55 9.14
C ALA A 107 1.87 1.68 9.59
N GLN A 108 2.45 0.58 10.07
CA GLN A 108 3.84 0.51 10.48
C GLN A 108 4.57 -0.46 9.56
N VAL A 109 5.71 -0.04 9.03
CA VAL A 109 6.61 -0.87 8.23
C VAL A 109 8.00 -0.83 8.86
N LEU A 110 8.62 -1.99 9.00
CA LEU A 110 10.00 -2.12 9.46
C LEU A 110 10.90 -2.28 8.23
N VAL A 111 11.85 -1.37 8.05
CA VAL A 111 12.78 -1.37 6.92
C VAL A 111 14.21 -1.32 7.43
N THR A 112 15.03 -2.28 7.01
CA THR A 112 16.47 -2.28 7.23
C THR A 112 17.16 -1.79 5.98
N VAL A 113 17.96 -0.73 6.10
CA VAL A 113 18.62 -0.09 4.95
C VAL A 113 20.13 -0.08 5.14
N PRO A 114 20.92 -0.68 4.24
CA PRO A 114 22.37 -0.49 4.22
C PRO A 114 22.69 1.00 4.12
N VAL A 115 23.56 1.49 5.02
CA VAL A 115 23.83 2.94 5.11
C VAL A 115 24.37 3.52 3.80
N MET A 116 25.18 2.76 3.05
CA MET A 116 25.72 3.22 1.76
C MET A 116 24.65 3.27 0.67
N GLY A 117 23.70 2.32 0.67
CA GLY A 117 22.51 2.35 -0.19
C GLY A 117 21.58 3.51 0.16
N LEU A 118 21.42 3.79 1.46
CA LEU A 118 20.65 4.95 1.94
C LEU A 118 21.27 6.27 1.47
N LEU A 119 22.61 6.38 1.51
CA LEU A 119 23.33 7.58 1.07
C LEU A 119 23.41 7.71 -0.46
N GLY A 120 22.96 6.71 -1.22
CA GLY A 120 23.07 6.66 -2.68
C GLY A 120 24.50 6.51 -3.17
N VAL A 121 25.38 5.88 -2.37
CA VAL A 121 26.76 5.54 -2.73
C VAL A 121 26.81 4.17 -3.44
N THR A 122 25.90 3.27 -3.08
CA THR A 122 25.77 1.93 -3.64
C THR A 122 24.33 1.65 -4.04
N ASP A 123 24.10 0.69 -4.92
CA ASP A 123 22.76 0.23 -5.34
C ASP A 123 22.26 -0.97 -4.51
N GLU A 124 22.86 -1.19 -3.33
CA GLU A 124 22.44 -2.25 -2.41
C GLU A 124 20.95 -2.09 -2.02
N PRO A 125 20.17 -3.18 -2.07
CA PRO A 125 18.75 -3.13 -1.76
C PRO A 125 18.52 -2.90 -0.25
N ALA A 126 17.40 -2.26 0.07
CA ALA A 126 16.88 -2.25 1.44
C ALA A 126 16.00 -3.49 1.66
N MET A 127 15.82 -3.90 2.91
CA MET A 127 14.97 -5.04 3.28
C MET A 127 13.71 -4.54 3.98
N LEU A 128 12.54 -4.86 3.45
CA LEU A 128 11.25 -4.65 4.08
C LEU A 128 10.82 -5.93 4.81
N ASP A 129 10.57 -5.83 6.12
CA ASP A 129 10.20 -6.98 6.94
C ASP A 129 8.89 -7.62 6.45
N GLY A 130 8.86 -8.96 6.42
CA GLY A 130 7.74 -9.73 5.86
C GLY A 130 7.57 -9.69 4.34
N TYR A 131 8.38 -8.91 3.61
CA TYR A 131 8.35 -8.83 2.14
C TYR A 131 9.66 -9.31 1.51
N GLY A 132 10.80 -8.70 1.88
CA GLY A 132 12.09 -8.95 1.25
C GLY A 132 12.73 -7.68 0.66
N PRO A 133 13.59 -7.81 -0.36
CA PRO A 133 14.35 -6.68 -0.89
C PRO A 133 13.46 -5.68 -1.63
N ILE A 134 13.62 -4.40 -1.31
CA ILE A 134 13.01 -3.25 -1.98
C ILE A 134 14.08 -2.29 -2.51
N PRO A 135 13.78 -1.50 -3.55
CA PRO A 135 14.71 -0.49 -4.05
C PRO A 135 15.14 0.51 -2.97
N PRO A 136 16.41 0.94 -2.93
CA PRO A 136 16.90 1.89 -1.92
C PRO A 136 16.22 3.27 -2.02
N SER A 137 15.70 3.65 -3.20
CA SER A 137 14.91 4.88 -3.40
C SER A 137 13.59 4.85 -2.64
N ILE A 138 12.89 3.71 -2.60
CA ILE A 138 11.65 3.55 -1.83
C ILE A 138 11.95 3.64 -0.34
N ALA A 139 13.04 3.00 0.12
CA ALA A 139 13.47 3.13 1.49
C ALA A 139 13.77 4.59 1.88
N ARG A 140 14.46 5.36 1.02
CA ARG A 140 14.67 6.80 1.23
C ARG A 140 13.35 7.57 1.36
N GLN A 141 12.37 7.29 0.50
CA GLN A 141 11.06 7.93 0.54
C GLN A 141 10.30 7.61 1.84
N LEU A 142 10.28 6.35 2.26
CA LEU A 142 9.66 5.91 3.51
C LEU A 142 10.30 6.61 4.73
N ILE A 143 11.62 6.73 4.72
CA ILE A 143 12.37 7.40 5.78
C ILE A 143 12.09 8.92 5.78
N ALA A 144 12.08 9.54 4.61
CA ALA A 144 11.88 10.98 4.47
C ALA A 144 10.45 11.43 4.84
N ASN A 145 9.45 10.57 4.62
CA ASN A 145 8.04 10.95 4.69
C ASN A 145 7.22 10.21 5.77
N GLY A 146 7.68 9.07 6.30
CA GLY A 146 6.85 8.20 7.15
C GLY A 146 7.44 7.79 8.49
N ALA A 147 8.76 7.63 8.61
CA ALA A 147 9.36 7.07 9.82
C ALA A 147 9.60 8.13 10.94
N GLU A 148 9.05 7.86 12.12
CA GLU A 148 9.13 8.75 13.29
C GLU A 148 10.36 8.46 14.19
N SER A 149 10.85 7.22 14.19
CA SER A 149 11.94 6.73 15.05
C SER A 149 12.80 5.69 14.34
N PHE A 150 14.11 5.66 14.67
CA PHE A 150 15.10 4.81 14.00
C PHE A 150 16.03 4.15 15.00
N HIS A 151 16.40 2.90 14.72
CA HIS A 151 17.48 2.20 15.41
C HIS A 151 18.68 2.05 14.48
N ARG A 152 19.88 2.17 15.04
CA ARG A 152 21.09 1.76 14.33
C ARG A 152 21.27 0.26 14.53
N VAL A 153 21.44 -0.46 13.43
CA VAL A 153 21.71 -1.90 13.45
C VAL A 153 23.07 -2.13 12.83
N LEU A 154 23.95 -2.81 13.55
CA LEU A 154 25.19 -3.36 13.01
C LEU A 154 24.89 -4.77 12.52
N THR A 155 25.24 -5.06 11.28
CA THR A 155 25.03 -6.37 10.65
C THR A 155 26.37 -6.99 10.26
N ASP A 156 26.45 -8.32 10.28
CA ASP A 156 27.60 -9.05 9.74
C ASP A 156 27.64 -8.89 8.20
N PRO A 157 28.77 -8.47 7.60
CA PRO A 157 28.87 -8.27 6.16
C PRO A 157 28.79 -9.55 5.33
N ARG A 158 28.91 -10.75 5.93
CA ARG A 158 28.90 -12.04 5.21
C ARG A 158 27.50 -12.58 4.98
N ASP A 159 26.62 -12.46 5.97
CA ASP A 159 25.28 -13.05 5.95
C ASP A 159 24.15 -12.07 6.31
N GLY A 160 24.49 -10.81 6.68
CA GLY A 160 23.53 -9.79 7.06
C GLY A 160 22.94 -9.97 8.46
N ALA A 161 23.44 -10.92 9.26
CA ALA A 161 22.92 -11.18 10.60
C ALA A 161 23.10 -9.97 11.52
N PRO A 162 22.08 -9.56 12.30
CA PRO A 162 22.21 -8.44 13.22
C PRO A 162 23.17 -8.80 14.36
N LEU A 163 24.30 -8.09 14.42
CA LEU A 163 25.31 -8.19 15.48
C LEU A 163 24.94 -7.30 16.67
N GLU A 164 24.40 -6.12 16.42
CA GLU A 164 23.96 -5.19 17.46
C GLU A 164 22.75 -4.38 16.98
N ILE A 165 21.77 -4.20 17.86
CA ILE A 165 20.69 -3.23 17.68
C ILE A 165 20.84 -2.16 18.78
N GLY A 166 21.03 -0.91 18.36
CA GLY A 166 21.18 0.21 19.28
C GLY A 166 19.97 0.34 20.21
N ARG A 167 20.24 0.43 21.51
CA ARG A 167 19.21 0.48 22.57
C ARG A 167 18.40 1.78 22.59
N THR A 168 18.91 2.83 21.97
CA THR A 168 18.25 4.13 21.85
C THR A 168 17.77 4.33 20.42
N SER A 169 16.49 4.65 20.28
CA SER A 169 15.97 5.16 19.02
C SER A 169 16.29 6.65 18.89
N TYR A 170 16.62 7.11 17.69
CA TYR A 170 16.76 8.54 17.39
C TYR A 170 15.72 9.00 16.37
N ARG A 171 15.48 10.31 16.31
CA ARG A 171 14.61 10.93 15.30
C ARG A 171 15.46 11.56 14.21
N VAL A 172 15.17 11.25 12.95
CA VAL A 172 15.81 11.91 11.81
C VAL A 172 15.37 13.37 11.75
N THR A 173 16.36 14.27 11.69
CA THR A 173 16.14 15.72 11.70
C THR A 173 15.48 16.20 10.41
N LYS A 174 14.90 17.42 10.42
CA LYS A 174 14.34 18.02 9.19
C LYS A 174 15.38 18.13 8.08
N ALA A 175 16.61 18.52 8.42
CA ALA A 175 17.72 18.64 7.47
C ALA A 175 18.07 17.29 6.84
N GLN A 176 18.14 16.22 7.63
CA GLN A 176 18.40 14.86 7.13
C GLN A 176 17.26 14.37 6.22
N ARG A 177 15.98 14.62 6.57
CA ARG A 177 14.85 14.27 5.69
C ARG A 177 14.89 15.04 4.38
N GLN A 178 15.19 16.34 4.44
CA GLN A 178 15.33 17.16 3.24
C GLN A 178 16.47 16.66 2.36
N TRP A 179 17.60 16.30 2.96
CA TRP A 179 18.74 15.72 2.24
C TRP A 179 18.38 14.42 1.52
N LEU A 180 17.63 13.51 2.18
CA LEU A 180 17.16 12.27 1.55
C LEU A 180 16.16 12.50 0.41
N ARG A 181 15.39 13.60 0.42
CA ARG A 181 14.46 13.94 -0.68
C ARG A 181 15.18 14.47 -1.92
N LEU A 182 16.38 15.02 -1.76
CA LEU A 182 17.16 15.60 -2.84
C LEU A 182 17.94 14.55 -3.66
N ARG A 183 17.75 13.25 -3.39
CA ARG A 183 18.58 12.16 -3.92
C ARG A 183 17.80 10.93 -4.36
#